data_AF-A0AAN5R5J6-F1
#
_entry.id   AF-A0AAN5R5J6-F1
#
_cell.length_a   1.000
_cell.length_b   1.000
_cell.length_c   1.000
_cell.angle_alpha   90.00
_cell.angle_beta   90.00
_cell.angle_gamma   90.00
#
_symmetry.space_group_name_H-M   'P 1'
#
loop_
_entity.id
_entity.type
_entity.pdbx_description
1 polymer ?
#
loop_
_entity_poly.entity_id
_entity_poly.type
_entity_poly.pdbx_seq_one_letter_code
_entity_poly.pdbx_strand_id
1 'polypeptide(L)'
;ALRQQGRVKEAYSLFPYVNQFNTPKTSWARAIILLDLNKIEEARFLLEPLEETDKDGHITILLHALYLALNDKKAVKALLDRAIQRIPANDYFCCQRIAIDILDGLNKTPIDTYRSFKRFDLIDAADYLHKHSDKHLLHSGTTYQTFDLLAPQVPSKGLILEFGVRFGYSISHIAELFPKRKIFGFDSFQGLPEDWHHEKAGSYSTYGKIPSLANNVALIAGWFNETLPDFKKNHREPIAFMNIDCDLYSSTKLVFNELNSQIVPGTIIVFDEYIGNTNWRQDEFKAFQEWVKENKVEYRYLTASFYTKQVSVQILKRK
;
A
#
# COMPACT_ATOMS: atom_id res chain seq x y z
N ALA A 1 1.84 6.77 -20.11
CA ALA A 1 1.99 8.24 -20.23
C ALA A 1 1.02 8.99 -19.32
N LEU A 2 -0.26 9.23 -19.69
CA LEU A 2 -1.19 10.03 -18.87
C LEU A 2 -1.32 9.55 -17.41
N ARG A 3 -1.53 8.25 -17.21
CA ARG A 3 -1.52 7.62 -15.88
C ARG A 3 -0.20 7.84 -15.10
N GLN A 4 0.95 7.87 -15.77
CA GLN A 4 2.24 8.12 -15.09
C GLN A 4 2.43 9.60 -14.73
N GLN A 5 1.56 10.49 -15.19
CA GLN A 5 1.61 11.94 -14.96
C GLN A 5 0.52 12.43 -14.00
N GLY A 6 -0.18 11.55 -13.28
CA GLY A 6 -1.31 11.97 -12.43
C GLY A 6 -2.66 12.05 -13.16
N ARG A 7 -2.71 11.87 -14.48
CA ARG A 7 -3.86 12.23 -15.33
C ARG A 7 -4.75 11.04 -15.65
N VAL A 8 -5.14 10.28 -14.61
CA VAL A 8 -5.87 9.01 -14.76
C VAL A 8 -7.25 9.20 -15.38
N LYS A 9 -7.99 10.24 -14.99
CA LYS A 9 -9.32 10.54 -15.55
C LYS A 9 -9.26 10.83 -17.07
N GLU A 10 -8.21 11.51 -17.51
CA GLU A 10 -7.95 11.74 -18.94
C GLU A 10 -7.49 10.47 -19.65
N ALA A 11 -6.75 9.58 -18.98
CA ALA A 11 -6.43 8.28 -19.54
C ALA A 11 -7.69 7.42 -19.72
N TYR A 12 -8.63 7.48 -18.76
CA TYR A 12 -9.90 6.76 -18.80
C TYR A 12 -10.82 7.26 -19.92
N SER A 13 -10.87 8.57 -20.18
CA SER A 13 -11.69 9.12 -21.28
C SER A 13 -11.24 8.65 -22.68
N LEU A 14 -10.01 8.12 -22.80
CA LEU A 14 -9.51 7.55 -24.04
C LEU A 14 -9.95 6.09 -24.28
N PHE A 15 -10.58 5.43 -23.30
CA PHE A 15 -10.97 4.02 -23.40
C PHE A 15 -11.78 3.68 -24.66
N PRO A 16 -12.79 4.47 -25.08
CA PRO A 16 -13.57 4.18 -26.28
C PRO A 16 -12.70 4.03 -27.54
N TYR A 17 -11.60 4.78 -27.65
CA TYR A 17 -10.71 4.75 -28.81
C TYR A 17 -9.73 3.57 -28.81
N VAL A 18 -9.49 2.96 -27.63
CA VAL A 18 -8.57 1.82 -27.47
C VAL A 18 -9.28 0.48 -27.29
N ASN A 19 -10.61 0.49 -27.07
CA ASN A 19 -11.39 -0.73 -26.83
C ASN A 19 -11.39 -1.73 -27.99
N GLN A 20 -11.10 -1.28 -29.20
CA GLN A 20 -10.92 -2.14 -30.38
C GLN A 20 -9.66 -3.02 -30.31
N PHE A 21 -8.72 -2.71 -29.41
CA PHE A 21 -7.49 -3.48 -29.22
C PHE A 21 -7.58 -4.32 -27.95
N ASN A 22 -8.04 -5.57 -28.06
CA ASN A 22 -8.14 -6.51 -26.93
C ASN A 22 -6.97 -7.48 -26.91
N THR A 23 -5.80 -6.98 -26.52
CA THR A 23 -4.61 -7.78 -26.24
C THR A 23 -4.40 -7.86 -24.73
N PRO A 24 -3.68 -8.87 -24.20
CA PRO A 24 -3.29 -8.89 -22.79
C PRO A 24 -2.65 -7.58 -22.31
N LYS A 25 -1.75 -7.00 -23.11
CA LYS A 25 -1.06 -5.75 -22.76
C LYS A 25 -2.00 -4.55 -22.67
N THR A 26 -2.93 -4.40 -23.62
CA THR A 26 -3.89 -3.28 -23.62
C THR A 26 -4.95 -3.45 -22.53
N SER A 27 -5.40 -4.68 -22.25
CA SER A 27 -6.29 -4.97 -21.13
C SER A 27 -5.62 -4.74 -19.78
N TRP A 28 -4.36 -5.14 -19.60
CA TRP A 28 -3.59 -4.86 -18.40
C TRP A 28 -3.47 -3.35 -18.16
N ALA A 29 -3.11 -2.57 -19.18
CA ALA A 29 -2.96 -1.11 -19.05
C ALA A 29 -4.28 -0.41 -18.68
N ARG A 30 -5.40 -0.85 -19.29
CA ARG A 30 -6.75 -0.35 -18.95
C ARG A 30 -7.16 -0.79 -17.54
N ALA A 31 -6.92 -2.04 -17.16
CA ALA A 31 -7.25 -2.54 -15.83
C ALA A 31 -6.56 -1.73 -14.74
N ILE A 32 -5.28 -1.42 -14.88
CA ILE A 32 -4.58 -0.58 -13.90
C ILE A 32 -5.21 0.82 -13.79
N ILE A 33 -5.63 1.44 -14.90
CA ILE A 33 -6.35 2.73 -14.85
C ILE A 33 -7.69 2.59 -14.12
N LEU A 34 -8.41 1.47 -14.32
CA LEU A 34 -9.64 1.18 -13.59
C LEU A 34 -9.34 1.02 -12.09
N LEU A 35 -8.25 0.35 -11.71
CA LEU A 35 -7.84 0.22 -10.30
C LEU A 35 -7.50 1.57 -9.68
N ASP A 36 -6.76 2.44 -10.39
CA ASP A 36 -6.46 3.81 -9.94
C ASP A 36 -7.72 4.69 -9.78
N LEU A 37 -8.86 4.28 -10.36
CA LEU A 37 -10.18 4.89 -10.21
C LEU A 37 -11.11 4.12 -9.26
N ASN A 38 -10.58 3.15 -8.52
CA ASN A 38 -11.32 2.23 -7.64
C ASN A 38 -12.45 1.44 -8.33
N LYS A 39 -12.33 1.16 -9.64
CA LYS A 39 -13.30 0.41 -10.45
C LYS A 39 -12.95 -1.09 -10.51
N ILE A 40 -13.00 -1.74 -9.35
CA ILE A 40 -12.54 -3.13 -9.14
C ILE A 40 -13.26 -4.14 -10.05
N GLU A 41 -14.60 -4.10 -10.11
CA GLU A 41 -15.39 -5.07 -10.90
C GLU A 41 -15.18 -4.91 -12.40
N GLU A 42 -15.10 -3.66 -12.89
CA GLU A 42 -14.80 -3.38 -14.30
C GLU A 42 -13.42 -3.94 -14.67
N ALA A 43 -12.43 -3.79 -13.78
CA ALA A 43 -11.09 -4.33 -13.99
C ALA A 43 -11.09 -5.86 -14.01
N ARG A 44 -11.85 -6.51 -13.12
CA ARG A 44 -11.97 -7.97 -13.09
C ARG A 44 -12.57 -8.51 -14.38
N PHE A 45 -13.72 -7.98 -14.80
CA PHE A 45 -14.40 -8.41 -16.03
C PHE A 45 -13.50 -8.27 -17.27
N LEU A 46 -12.66 -7.24 -17.29
CA LEU A 46 -11.71 -7.01 -18.37
C LEU A 46 -10.57 -8.04 -18.41
N LEU A 47 -10.15 -8.56 -17.25
CA LEU A 47 -8.97 -9.40 -17.11
C LEU A 47 -9.28 -10.90 -17.11
N GLU A 48 -10.42 -11.32 -16.56
CA GLU A 48 -10.79 -12.74 -16.45
C GLU A 48 -10.72 -13.52 -17.78
N PRO A 49 -11.22 -13.00 -18.91
CA PRO A 49 -11.18 -13.73 -20.18
C PRO A 49 -9.76 -13.98 -20.72
N LEU A 50 -8.76 -13.29 -20.18
CA LEU A 50 -7.37 -13.35 -20.63
C LEU A 50 -6.48 -14.21 -19.75
N GLU A 51 -6.98 -14.64 -18.58
CA GLU A 51 -6.24 -15.36 -17.55
C GLU A 51 -5.53 -16.60 -18.12
N GLU A 52 -6.25 -17.45 -18.84
CA GLU A 52 -5.71 -18.71 -19.39
C GLU A 52 -4.63 -18.51 -20.46
N THR A 53 -4.64 -17.35 -21.12
CA THR A 53 -3.70 -17.00 -22.20
C THR A 53 -2.46 -16.26 -21.70
N ASP A 54 -2.42 -15.87 -20.42
CA ASP A 54 -1.33 -15.12 -19.82
C ASP A 54 -0.15 -16.03 -19.46
N LYS A 55 0.85 -16.04 -20.34
CA LYS A 55 2.07 -16.85 -20.19
C LYS A 55 3.13 -16.20 -19.29
N ASP A 56 3.06 -14.88 -19.14
CA ASP A 56 4.05 -14.08 -18.40
C ASP A 56 3.56 -13.69 -16.99
N GLY A 57 2.26 -13.89 -16.71
CA GLY A 57 1.67 -13.69 -15.40
C GLY A 57 1.25 -12.25 -15.10
N HIS A 58 1.32 -11.34 -16.07
CA HIS A 58 0.96 -9.93 -15.88
C HIS A 58 -0.53 -9.73 -15.52
N ILE A 59 -1.42 -10.48 -16.18
CA ILE A 59 -2.86 -10.50 -15.93
C ILE A 59 -3.14 -11.25 -14.63
N THR A 60 -2.49 -12.40 -14.43
CA THR A 60 -2.64 -13.22 -13.22
C THR A 60 -2.31 -12.44 -11.96
N ILE A 61 -1.25 -11.63 -11.99
CA ILE A 61 -0.83 -10.75 -10.89
C ILE A 61 -1.97 -9.78 -10.51
N LEU A 62 -2.60 -9.11 -11.49
CA LEU A 62 -3.72 -8.20 -11.21
C LEU A 62 -4.98 -8.96 -10.76
N LEU A 63 -5.31 -10.10 -11.37
CA LEU A 63 -6.47 -10.91 -10.96
C LEU A 63 -6.32 -11.42 -9.53
N HIS A 64 -5.10 -11.77 -9.09
CA HIS A 64 -4.84 -12.16 -7.71
C HIS A 64 -5.21 -11.03 -6.74
N ALA A 65 -4.75 -9.81 -7.02
CA ALA A 65 -5.11 -8.61 -6.27
C ALA A 65 -6.63 -8.41 -6.22
N LEU A 66 -7.31 -8.60 -7.35
CA LEU A 66 -8.75 -8.39 -7.45
C LEU A 66 -9.56 -9.43 -6.69
N TYR A 67 -9.22 -10.72 -6.78
CA TYR A 67 -9.92 -11.74 -6.00
C TYR A 67 -9.66 -11.61 -4.50
N LEU A 68 -8.47 -11.15 -4.08
CA LEU A 68 -8.23 -10.77 -2.69
C LEU A 68 -9.18 -9.63 -2.29
N ALA A 69 -9.33 -8.61 -3.14
CA ALA A 69 -10.22 -7.50 -2.84
C ALA A 69 -11.69 -7.92 -2.77
N LEU A 70 -12.10 -8.91 -3.54
CA LEU A 70 -13.45 -9.47 -3.49
C LEU A 70 -13.64 -10.48 -2.35
N ASN A 71 -12.62 -10.67 -1.51
CA ASN A 71 -12.60 -11.66 -0.42
C ASN A 71 -12.92 -13.09 -0.90
N ASP A 72 -12.57 -13.42 -2.15
CA ASP A 72 -12.77 -14.75 -2.72
C ASP A 72 -11.48 -15.57 -2.58
N LYS A 73 -11.23 -16.05 -1.35
CA LYS A 73 -10.06 -16.88 -1.03
C LYS A 73 -9.98 -18.15 -1.89
N LYS A 74 -11.12 -18.71 -2.31
CA LYS A 74 -11.15 -19.92 -3.15
C LYS A 74 -10.66 -19.60 -4.56
N ALA A 75 -11.14 -18.50 -5.15
CA ALA A 75 -10.66 -18.04 -6.45
C ALA A 75 -9.17 -17.68 -6.41
N VAL A 76 -8.70 -17.02 -5.35
CA VAL A 76 -7.27 -16.73 -5.15
C VAL A 76 -6.42 -18.01 -5.20
N LYS A 77 -6.75 -19.02 -4.38
CA LYS A 77 -5.98 -20.27 -4.35
C LYS A 77 -6.01 -20.98 -5.71
N ALA A 78 -7.19 -21.10 -6.31
CA ALA A 78 -7.35 -21.75 -7.61
C ALA A 78 -6.58 -21.02 -8.73
N LEU A 79 -6.56 -19.68 -8.70
CA LEU A 79 -5.80 -18.85 -9.65
C LEU A 79 -4.29 -19.11 -9.50
N LEU A 80 -3.78 -19.09 -8.27
CA LEU A 80 -2.36 -19.33 -8.01
C LEU A 80 -1.94 -20.75 -8.38
N ASP A 81 -2.74 -21.76 -8.05
CA ASP A 81 -2.45 -23.16 -8.40
C ASP A 81 -2.37 -23.36 -9.94
N ARG A 82 -3.29 -22.73 -10.71
CA ARG A 82 -3.21 -22.73 -12.18
C ARG A 82 -2.00 -21.97 -12.70
N ALA A 83 -1.70 -20.81 -12.12
CA ALA A 83 -0.56 -19.98 -12.50
C ALA A 83 0.77 -20.75 -12.34
N ILE A 84 0.92 -21.49 -11.25
CA ILE A 84 2.12 -22.32 -10.98
C ILE A 84 2.32 -23.39 -12.07
N GLN A 85 1.25 -23.99 -12.57
CA GLN A 85 1.33 -25.01 -13.62
C GLN A 85 1.58 -24.43 -15.01
N ARG A 86 1.02 -23.24 -15.30
CA ARG A 86 1.06 -22.63 -16.63
C ARG A 86 2.30 -21.79 -16.89
N ILE A 87 2.74 -21.01 -15.89
CA ILE A 87 3.74 -19.96 -16.09
C ILE A 87 5.15 -20.51 -15.79
N PRO A 88 6.11 -20.42 -16.72
CA PRO A 88 7.47 -20.93 -16.48
C PRO A 88 8.19 -20.20 -15.34
N ALA A 89 8.04 -18.87 -15.24
CA ALA A 89 8.65 -18.04 -14.20
C ALA A 89 7.73 -17.91 -12.96
N ASN A 90 7.37 -19.03 -12.35
CA ASN A 90 6.32 -19.09 -11.33
C ASN A 90 6.74 -18.83 -9.87
N ASP A 91 8.01 -18.50 -9.59
CA ASP A 91 8.53 -18.34 -8.22
C ASP A 91 7.67 -17.40 -7.36
N TYR A 92 7.22 -16.27 -7.94
CA TYR A 92 6.31 -15.34 -7.28
C TYR A 92 4.97 -15.99 -6.89
N PHE A 93 4.34 -16.75 -7.79
CA PHE A 93 3.05 -17.41 -7.53
C PHE A 93 3.20 -18.53 -6.51
N CYS A 94 4.31 -19.28 -6.56
CA CYS A 94 4.66 -20.27 -5.54
C CYS A 94 4.77 -19.62 -4.17
N CYS A 95 5.53 -18.52 -4.04
CA CYS A 95 5.70 -17.81 -2.77
C CYS A 95 4.38 -17.23 -2.24
N GLN A 96 3.56 -16.63 -3.10
CA GLN A 96 2.23 -16.13 -2.71
C GLN A 96 1.31 -17.27 -2.23
N ARG A 97 1.34 -18.42 -2.91
CA ARG A 97 0.55 -19.59 -2.52
C ARG A 97 0.97 -20.13 -1.16
N ILE A 98 2.28 -20.20 -0.89
CA ILE A 98 2.86 -20.58 0.41
C ILE A 98 2.50 -19.55 1.48
N ALA A 99 2.65 -18.26 1.20
CA ALA A 99 2.30 -17.17 2.12
C ALA A 99 0.84 -17.27 2.58
N ILE A 100 -0.09 -17.56 1.67
CA ILE A 100 -1.50 -17.79 2.01
C ILE A 100 -1.67 -19.00 2.93
N ASP A 101 -0.98 -20.12 2.68
CA ASP A 101 -1.06 -21.29 3.56
C ASP A 101 -0.46 -21.01 4.94
N ILE A 102 0.58 -20.17 5.05
CA ILE A 102 1.13 -19.74 6.34
C ILE A 102 0.09 -18.91 7.09
N LEU A 103 -0.49 -17.90 6.46
CA LEU A 103 -1.49 -17.02 7.08
C LEU A 103 -2.74 -17.81 7.54
N ASP A 104 -3.16 -18.80 6.76
CA ASP A 104 -4.28 -19.69 7.10
C ASP A 104 -3.90 -20.79 8.12
N GLY A 105 -2.64 -20.87 8.58
CA GLY A 105 -2.16 -21.88 9.53
C GLY A 105 -2.11 -23.31 8.95
N LEU A 106 -2.05 -23.42 7.63
CA LEU A 106 -2.03 -24.68 6.87
C LEU A 106 -0.60 -25.13 6.52
N ASN A 107 0.38 -24.22 6.56
CA ASN A 107 1.77 -24.56 6.29
C ASN A 107 2.36 -25.46 7.40
N LYS A 108 2.95 -26.59 7.00
CA LYS A 108 3.61 -27.55 7.90
C LYS A 108 5.12 -27.60 7.74
N THR A 109 5.66 -26.88 6.75
CA THR A 109 7.09 -26.89 6.44
C THR A 109 7.81 -25.83 7.26
N PRO A 110 8.97 -26.12 7.88
CA PRO A 110 9.79 -25.11 8.53
C PRO A 110 10.15 -23.98 7.56
N ILE A 111 9.94 -22.73 7.97
CA ILE A 111 10.11 -21.54 7.11
C ILE A 111 11.51 -21.45 6.49
N ASP A 112 12.55 -21.86 7.23
CA ASP A 112 13.94 -21.85 6.75
C ASP A 112 14.17 -22.70 5.49
N THR A 113 13.29 -23.67 5.24
CA THR A 113 13.33 -24.52 4.03
C THR A 113 13.10 -23.71 2.76
N TYR A 114 12.40 -22.58 2.85
CA TYR A 114 12.06 -21.73 1.72
C TYR A 114 13.10 -20.64 1.42
N ARG A 115 14.20 -20.55 2.19
CA ARG A 115 15.19 -19.47 2.07
C ARG A 115 15.84 -19.34 0.68
N SER A 116 15.85 -20.40 -0.11
CA SER A 116 16.41 -20.39 -1.47
C SER A 116 15.47 -19.78 -2.52
N PHE A 117 14.20 -19.53 -2.18
CA PHE A 117 13.21 -18.97 -3.10
C PHE A 117 13.53 -17.50 -3.37
N LYS A 118 13.40 -17.05 -4.63
CA LYS A 118 13.78 -15.67 -4.99
C LYS A 118 12.90 -14.64 -4.29
N ARG A 119 11.63 -15.00 -4.04
CA ARG A 119 10.66 -14.18 -3.30
C ARG A 119 10.40 -14.66 -1.88
N PHE A 120 11.45 -15.16 -1.20
CA PHE A 120 11.37 -15.52 0.22
C PHE A 120 10.87 -14.37 1.11
N ASP A 121 11.06 -13.11 0.71
CA ASP A 121 10.51 -11.92 1.40
C ASP A 121 8.99 -12.01 1.64
N LEU A 122 8.23 -12.58 0.71
CA LEU A 122 6.78 -12.78 0.86
C LEU A 122 6.48 -13.83 1.93
N ILE A 123 7.26 -14.90 1.97
CA ILE A 123 7.11 -16.02 2.92
C ILE A 123 7.51 -15.56 4.33
N ASP A 124 8.62 -14.84 4.46
CA ASP A 124 9.08 -14.24 5.72
C ASP A 124 8.06 -13.23 6.27
N ALA A 125 7.51 -12.36 5.42
CA ALA A 125 6.45 -11.44 5.81
C ALA A 125 5.18 -12.17 6.29
N ALA A 126 4.79 -13.25 5.61
CA ALA A 126 3.62 -14.04 5.98
C ALA A 126 3.81 -14.74 7.33
N ASP A 127 4.98 -15.34 7.55
CA ASP A 127 5.32 -15.96 8.83
C ASP A 127 5.36 -14.93 9.96
N TYR A 128 5.96 -13.77 9.71
CA TYR A 128 5.98 -12.68 10.69
C TYR A 128 4.57 -12.23 11.05
N LEU A 129 3.71 -11.94 10.07
CA LEU A 129 2.33 -11.51 10.33
C LEU A 129 1.51 -12.60 11.01
N HIS A 130 1.64 -13.87 10.59
CA HIS A 130 0.95 -14.99 11.25
C HIS A 130 1.28 -15.07 12.75
N LYS A 131 2.53 -14.78 13.14
CA LYS A 131 2.98 -14.81 14.54
C LYS A 131 2.58 -13.60 15.38
N HIS A 132 2.35 -12.44 14.75
CA HIS A 132 2.18 -11.17 15.46
C HIS A 132 0.80 -10.52 15.27
N SER A 133 0.02 -10.99 14.30
CA SER A 133 -1.36 -10.57 14.08
C SER A 133 -2.33 -11.47 14.83
N ASP A 134 -3.53 -10.96 15.10
CA ASP A 134 -4.63 -11.77 15.61
C ASP A 134 -5.54 -12.24 14.46
N LYS A 135 -6.51 -13.10 14.78
CA LYS A 135 -7.47 -13.68 13.82
C LYS A 135 -8.36 -12.66 13.09
N HIS A 136 -8.36 -11.40 13.51
CA HIS A 136 -9.13 -10.31 12.91
C HIS A 136 -8.35 -9.55 11.83
N LEU A 137 -7.10 -9.94 11.54
CA LEU A 137 -6.35 -9.39 10.41
C LEU A 137 -7.16 -9.55 9.12
N LEU A 138 -7.44 -8.42 8.46
CA LEU A 138 -8.09 -8.40 7.16
C LEU A 138 -7.04 -8.39 6.05
N HIS A 139 -7.35 -9.04 4.93
CA HIS A 139 -6.49 -8.96 3.75
C HIS A 139 -7.09 -7.99 2.75
N SER A 140 -6.29 -7.04 2.27
CA SER A 140 -6.68 -6.14 1.17
C SER A 140 -5.97 -6.52 -0.12
N GLY A 141 -6.69 -6.40 -1.22
CA GLY A 141 -6.20 -6.74 -2.55
C GLY A 141 -5.69 -5.54 -3.35
N THR A 142 -6.26 -4.34 -3.14
CA THR A 142 -5.89 -3.11 -3.85
C THR A 142 -5.48 -2.01 -2.88
N THR A 143 -4.74 -1.03 -3.39
CA THR A 143 -4.20 0.10 -2.61
C THR A 143 -5.31 0.85 -1.88
N TYR A 144 -6.44 1.09 -2.56
CA TYR A 144 -7.54 1.85 -1.99
C TYR A 144 -8.42 1.07 -1.04
N GLN A 145 -8.53 -0.25 -1.24
CA GLN A 145 -9.34 -1.07 -0.36
C GLN A 145 -8.83 -1.05 1.08
N THR A 146 -7.51 -0.94 1.29
CA THR A 146 -6.95 -0.74 2.62
C THR A 146 -7.61 0.45 3.32
N PHE A 147 -7.71 1.59 2.65
CA PHE A 147 -8.36 2.79 3.20
C PHE A 147 -9.86 2.60 3.40
N ASP A 148 -10.55 1.95 2.45
CA ASP A 148 -11.99 1.67 2.54
C ASP A 148 -12.35 0.82 3.77
N LEU A 149 -11.55 -0.22 4.06
CA LEU A 149 -11.73 -1.11 5.21
C LEU A 149 -11.47 -0.40 6.55
N LEU A 150 -10.58 0.59 6.54
CA LEU A 150 -10.15 1.31 7.75
C LEU A 150 -11.02 2.52 8.05
N ALA A 151 -11.59 3.18 7.05
CA ALA A 151 -12.34 4.42 7.23
C ALA A 151 -13.45 4.35 8.30
N PRO A 152 -14.25 3.27 8.41
CA PRO A 152 -15.25 3.14 9.48
C PRO A 152 -14.66 3.06 10.90
N GLN A 153 -13.38 2.71 11.02
CA GLN A 153 -12.67 2.53 12.30
C GLN A 153 -11.87 3.79 12.71
N VAL A 154 -11.67 4.74 11.79
CA VAL A 154 -10.91 5.96 12.06
C VAL A 154 -11.64 6.83 13.08
N PRO A 155 -10.95 7.34 14.12
CA PRO A 155 -11.55 8.25 15.10
C PRO A 155 -12.26 9.45 14.45
N SER A 156 -13.44 9.79 14.98
CA SER A 156 -14.30 10.85 14.44
C SER A 156 -13.70 12.26 14.54
N LYS A 157 -12.64 12.44 15.33
CA LYS A 157 -11.88 13.68 15.53
C LYS A 157 -10.38 13.40 15.44
N GLY A 158 -9.59 14.45 15.20
CA GLY A 158 -8.12 14.40 15.10
C GLY A 158 -7.59 14.78 13.72
N LEU A 159 -6.31 14.60 13.49
CA LEU A 159 -5.66 14.86 12.20
C LEU A 159 -5.75 13.65 11.26
N ILE A 160 -5.80 13.91 9.96
CA ILE A 160 -5.68 12.90 8.90
C ILE A 160 -4.51 13.34 8.02
N LEU A 161 -3.45 12.53 7.99
CA LEU A 161 -2.16 12.88 7.41
C LEU A 161 -1.74 11.87 6.33
N GLU A 162 -1.01 12.33 5.32
CA GLU A 162 -0.28 11.48 4.36
C GLU A 162 1.16 12.01 4.21
N PHE A 163 2.14 11.10 4.17
CA PHE A 163 3.55 11.39 3.98
C PHE A 163 4.04 10.71 2.72
N GLY A 164 4.39 11.50 1.70
CA GLY A 164 4.55 11.04 0.33
C GLY A 164 3.21 11.06 -0.40
N VAL A 165 3.07 12.02 -1.32
CA VAL A 165 1.82 12.36 -2.03
C VAL A 165 2.00 12.20 -3.52
N ARG A 166 3.13 12.66 -4.06
CA ARG A 166 3.46 12.68 -5.49
C ARG A 166 2.35 13.31 -6.35
N PHE A 167 1.56 12.47 -7.04
CA PHE A 167 0.46 12.92 -7.90
C PHE A 167 -0.90 12.96 -7.18
N GLY A 168 -0.94 12.54 -5.91
CA GLY A 168 -2.09 12.65 -5.03
C GLY A 168 -3.13 11.54 -5.18
N TYR A 169 -2.76 10.35 -5.63
CA TYR A 169 -3.70 9.24 -5.84
C TYR A 169 -4.34 8.74 -4.54
N SER A 170 -3.53 8.33 -3.57
CA SER A 170 -3.97 7.87 -2.25
C SER A 170 -4.67 8.98 -1.47
N ILE A 171 -4.08 10.18 -1.33
CA ILE A 171 -4.73 11.29 -0.61
C ILE A 171 -6.07 11.72 -1.24
N SER A 172 -6.23 11.62 -2.57
CA SER A 172 -7.53 11.92 -3.20
C SER A 172 -8.60 10.94 -2.73
N HIS A 173 -8.26 9.65 -2.69
CA HIS A 173 -9.16 8.61 -2.19
C HIS A 173 -9.47 8.80 -0.70
N ILE A 174 -8.45 9.10 0.12
CA ILE A 174 -8.62 9.41 1.55
C ILE A 174 -9.54 10.64 1.72
N ALA A 175 -9.39 11.67 0.88
CA ALA A 175 -10.22 12.87 0.93
C ALA A 175 -11.69 12.60 0.61
N GLU A 176 -11.98 11.64 -0.29
CA GLU A 176 -13.34 11.19 -0.61
C GLU A 176 -13.96 10.40 0.55
N LEU A 177 -13.17 9.62 1.29
CA LEU A 177 -13.61 8.88 2.48
C LEU A 177 -13.93 9.82 3.66
N PHE A 178 -13.28 10.98 3.74
CA PHE A 178 -13.45 11.94 4.83
C PHE A 178 -13.84 13.35 4.32
N PRO A 179 -14.99 13.52 3.65
CA PRO A 179 -15.33 14.76 2.93
C PRO A 179 -15.54 15.98 3.85
N LYS A 180 -15.75 15.75 5.15
CA LYS A 180 -15.95 16.78 6.17
C LYS A 180 -14.70 17.07 7.01
N ARG A 181 -13.58 16.40 6.73
CA ARG A 181 -12.33 16.54 7.47
C ARG A 181 -11.28 17.14 6.56
N LYS A 182 -10.40 17.94 7.13
CA LYS A 182 -9.22 18.44 6.42
C LYS A 182 -8.14 17.37 6.43
N ILE A 183 -7.57 17.10 5.26
CA ILE A 183 -6.52 16.11 5.03
C ILE A 183 -5.23 16.87 4.71
N PHE A 184 -4.12 16.49 5.35
CA PHE A 184 -2.84 17.15 5.14
C PHE A 184 -1.87 16.17 4.47
N GLY A 185 -1.38 16.54 3.30
CA GLY A 185 -0.37 15.76 2.56
C GLY A 185 0.98 16.46 2.60
N PHE A 186 2.03 15.75 3.01
CA PHE A 186 3.40 16.24 3.04
C PHE A 186 4.22 15.59 1.94
N ASP A 187 4.91 16.40 1.14
CA ASP A 187 5.80 15.90 0.09
C ASP A 187 6.81 16.99 -0.30
N SER A 188 8.02 16.61 -0.70
CA SER A 188 8.98 17.54 -1.27
C SER A 188 8.58 18.01 -2.67
N PHE A 189 7.83 17.17 -3.39
CA PHE A 189 7.56 17.19 -4.83
C PHE A 189 8.84 17.15 -5.69
N GLN A 190 9.98 16.90 -5.05
CA GLN A 190 11.31 16.83 -5.64
C GLN A 190 11.83 15.41 -5.72
N GLY A 191 11.11 14.44 -5.16
CA GLY A 191 11.48 13.02 -5.12
C GLY A 191 12.21 12.65 -3.84
N LEU A 192 12.81 11.46 -3.83
CA LEU A 192 13.54 10.93 -2.67
C LEU A 192 14.72 11.84 -2.28
N PRO A 193 14.95 12.10 -0.98
CA PRO A 193 16.09 12.89 -0.51
C PRO A 193 17.43 12.16 -0.63
N GLU A 194 17.40 10.82 -0.64
CA GLU A 194 18.57 9.95 -0.71
C GLU A 194 18.27 8.69 -1.54
N ASP A 195 19.30 7.90 -1.84
CA ASP A 195 19.15 6.63 -2.54
C ASP A 195 18.36 5.64 -1.67
N TRP A 196 17.38 4.97 -2.28
CA TRP A 196 16.61 3.88 -1.65
C TRP A 196 16.85 2.58 -2.41
N HIS A 197 17.82 1.80 -1.94
CA HIS A 197 18.28 0.57 -2.58
C HIS A 197 18.72 0.81 -4.04
N HIS A 198 17.87 0.45 -5.00
CA HIS A 198 18.12 0.65 -6.43
C HIS A 198 17.50 1.95 -6.98
N GLU A 199 16.57 2.55 -6.24
CA GLU A 199 16.00 3.86 -6.56
C GLU A 199 16.98 4.96 -6.15
N LYS A 200 17.18 5.93 -7.04
CA LYS A 200 18.13 7.02 -6.81
C LYS A 200 17.48 8.21 -6.13
N ALA A 201 18.27 9.01 -5.44
CA ALA A 201 17.83 10.33 -4.99
C ALA A 201 17.17 11.10 -6.15
N GLY A 202 16.03 11.73 -5.90
CA GLY A 202 15.18 12.37 -6.90
C GLY A 202 14.23 11.43 -7.66
N SER A 203 14.28 10.10 -7.44
CA SER A 203 13.23 9.18 -7.90
C SER A 203 11.87 9.66 -7.39
N TYR A 204 10.81 9.38 -8.16
CA TYR A 204 9.43 9.78 -7.90
C TYR A 204 9.12 11.29 -7.90
N SER A 205 10.08 12.13 -8.30
CA SER A 205 9.85 13.57 -8.46
C SER A 205 8.69 13.91 -9.40
N THR A 206 7.93 14.94 -9.06
CA THR A 206 6.99 15.61 -9.98
C THR A 206 7.64 16.85 -10.62
N TYR A 207 8.95 17.02 -10.44
CA TYR A 207 9.71 18.21 -10.83
C TYR A 207 9.14 19.49 -10.20
N GLY A 208 8.73 19.40 -8.92
CA GLY A 208 8.15 20.50 -8.16
C GLY A 208 6.69 20.82 -8.54
N LYS A 209 6.06 20.04 -9.42
CA LYS A 209 4.65 20.24 -9.78
C LYS A 209 3.74 19.69 -8.69
N ILE A 210 3.09 20.59 -7.98
CA ILE A 210 2.10 20.27 -6.95
C ILE A 210 0.76 19.98 -7.65
N PRO A 211 0.12 18.81 -7.41
CA PRO A 211 -1.16 18.48 -8.04
C PRO A 211 -2.29 19.35 -7.48
N SER A 212 -3.28 19.64 -8.33
CA SER A 212 -4.54 20.29 -7.91
C SER A 212 -5.51 19.23 -7.41
N LEU A 213 -5.88 19.29 -6.13
CA LEU A 213 -6.73 18.31 -5.46
C LEU A 213 -8.01 18.94 -4.91
N ALA A 214 -8.86 18.13 -4.26
CA ALA A 214 -10.11 18.58 -3.67
C ALA A 214 -9.89 19.63 -2.56
N ASN A 215 -10.89 20.48 -2.33
CA ASN A 215 -10.79 21.61 -1.39
C ASN A 215 -10.54 21.22 0.07
N ASN A 216 -10.84 19.98 0.46
CA ASN A 216 -10.57 19.47 1.80
C ASN A 216 -9.13 18.94 1.97
N VAL A 217 -8.31 18.98 0.92
CA VAL A 217 -6.88 18.63 0.96
C VAL A 217 -6.02 19.88 1.08
N ALA A 218 -5.07 19.86 2.01
CA ALA A 218 -3.98 20.83 2.09
C ALA A 218 -2.65 20.14 1.86
N LEU A 219 -1.95 20.56 0.80
CA LEU A 219 -0.61 20.07 0.49
C LEU A 219 0.44 20.99 1.10
N ILE A 220 1.40 20.38 1.79
CA ILE A 220 2.49 21.04 2.47
C ILE A 220 3.77 20.62 1.75
N ALA A 221 4.24 21.51 0.87
CA ALA A 221 5.41 21.28 0.06
C ALA A 221 6.70 21.59 0.86
N GLY A 222 7.62 20.64 0.89
CA GLY A 222 8.92 20.77 1.53
C GLY A 222 9.41 19.46 2.14
N TRP A 223 10.65 19.44 2.62
CA TRP A 223 11.20 18.28 3.31
C TRP A 223 10.58 18.15 4.70
N PHE A 224 10.34 16.92 5.17
CA PHE A 224 9.64 16.68 6.44
C PHE A 224 10.31 17.37 7.64
N ASN A 225 11.64 17.46 7.66
CA ASN A 225 12.41 18.12 8.73
C ASN A 225 12.23 19.65 8.75
N GLU A 226 11.78 20.22 7.63
CA GLU A 226 11.50 21.65 7.49
C GLU A 226 10.02 21.95 7.77
N THR A 227 9.11 21.07 7.36
CA THR A 227 7.67 21.33 7.40
C THR A 227 6.99 20.87 8.69
N LEU A 228 7.41 19.73 9.26
CA LEU A 228 6.77 19.16 10.45
C LEU A 228 6.91 20.02 11.72
N PRO A 229 8.07 20.67 12.00
CA PRO A 229 8.23 21.46 13.22
C PRO A 229 7.23 22.62 13.33
N ASP A 230 6.90 23.29 12.22
CA ASP A 230 5.93 24.37 12.22
C ASP A 230 4.48 23.87 12.13
N PHE A 231 4.24 22.76 11.42
CA PHE A 231 2.93 22.12 11.39
C PHE A 231 2.46 21.74 12.79
N LYS A 232 3.28 21.02 13.57
CA LYS A 232 2.91 20.53 14.91
C LYS A 232 2.76 21.63 15.96
N LYS A 233 3.33 22.83 15.73
CA LYS A 233 3.09 24.01 16.59
C LYS A 233 1.64 24.49 16.45
N ASN A 234 1.12 24.48 15.22
CA ASN A 234 -0.20 24.99 14.85
C ASN A 234 -1.30 23.92 14.91
N HIS A 235 -0.94 22.65 14.83
CA HIS A 235 -1.84 21.51 14.89
C HIS A 235 -1.41 20.56 16.01
N ARG A 236 -2.01 20.74 17.20
CA ARG A 236 -1.70 19.97 18.42
C ARG A 236 -2.68 18.84 18.68
N GLU A 237 -3.70 18.71 17.84
CA GLU A 237 -4.72 17.67 17.96
C GLU A 237 -4.09 16.28 17.77
N PRO A 238 -4.66 15.23 18.40
CA PRO A 238 -4.20 13.87 18.16
C PRO A 238 -4.38 13.44 16.70
N ILE A 239 -3.54 12.52 16.23
CA ILE A 239 -3.65 11.93 14.90
C ILE A 239 -4.72 10.84 14.95
N ALA A 240 -5.77 10.99 14.14
CA ALA A 240 -6.78 9.96 13.95
C ALA A 240 -6.28 8.88 12.99
N PHE A 241 -5.69 9.33 11.87
CA PHE A 241 -5.22 8.49 10.78
C PHE A 241 -3.95 9.09 10.17
N MET A 242 -2.98 8.25 9.84
CA MET A 242 -1.87 8.66 8.98
C MET A 242 -1.48 7.56 7.98
N ASN A 243 -1.23 7.95 6.74
CA ASN A 243 -0.63 7.12 5.70
C ASN A 243 0.86 7.44 5.59
N ILE A 244 1.71 6.45 5.82
CA ILE A 244 3.16 6.49 5.66
C ILE A 244 3.47 5.86 4.30
N ASP A 245 3.84 6.69 3.33
CA ASP A 245 4.17 6.30 1.94
C ASP A 245 5.44 7.04 1.52
N CYS A 246 6.48 6.92 2.36
CA CYS A 246 7.71 7.71 2.20
C CYS A 246 8.94 6.85 1.96
N ASP A 247 8.74 5.54 1.77
CA ASP A 247 9.69 4.48 1.41
C ASP A 247 10.84 4.26 2.40
N LEU A 248 11.57 5.33 2.71
CA LEU A 248 12.82 5.36 3.44
C LEU A 248 12.64 5.22 4.94
N TYR A 249 13.49 4.38 5.55
CA TYR A 249 13.68 4.34 7.01
C TYR A 249 13.87 5.72 7.65
N SER A 250 14.74 6.56 7.07
CA SER A 250 15.11 7.88 7.60
C SER A 250 13.91 8.83 7.63
N SER A 251 13.16 8.89 6.53
CA SER A 251 11.92 9.67 6.40
C SER A 251 10.85 9.18 7.38
N THR A 252 10.60 7.87 7.45
CA THR A 252 9.61 7.29 8.37
C THR A 252 9.99 7.57 9.83
N LYS A 253 11.26 7.37 10.21
CA LYS A 253 11.75 7.63 11.58
C LYS A 253 11.58 9.09 11.97
N LEU A 254 11.88 10.00 11.06
CA LEU A 254 11.69 11.44 11.28
C LEU A 254 10.23 11.78 11.56
N VAL A 255 9.29 11.24 10.77
CA VAL A 255 7.84 11.44 10.99
C VAL A 255 7.43 10.99 12.39
N PHE A 256 7.84 9.79 12.81
CA PHE A 256 7.53 9.25 14.15
C PHE A 256 8.13 10.08 15.28
N ASN A 257 9.36 10.58 15.12
CA ASN A 257 10.01 11.43 16.11
C ASN A 257 9.33 12.80 16.23
N GLU A 258 9.04 13.44 15.10
CA GLU A 258 8.46 14.77 15.07
C GLU A 258 7.03 14.80 15.63
N LEU A 259 6.22 13.80 15.28
CA LEU A 259 4.80 13.71 15.64
C LEU A 259 4.54 12.80 16.84
N ASN A 260 5.59 12.41 17.57
CA ASN A 260 5.51 11.43 18.64
C ASN A 260 4.37 11.74 19.64
N SER A 261 4.24 12.98 20.09
CA SER A 261 3.22 13.38 21.09
C SER A 261 1.78 13.33 20.59
N GLN A 262 1.56 13.28 19.27
CA GLN A 262 0.23 13.30 18.65
C GLN A 262 -0.27 11.89 18.27
N ILE A 263 0.61 10.90 18.26
CA ILE A 263 0.25 9.48 18.05
C ILE A 263 -0.25 8.92 19.38
N VAL A 264 -1.54 8.59 19.48
CA VAL A 264 -2.21 8.23 20.74
C VAL A 264 -2.98 6.92 20.60
N PRO A 265 -3.46 6.30 21.69
CA PRO A 265 -4.42 5.20 21.59
C PRO A 265 -5.60 5.55 20.69
N GLY A 266 -5.89 4.66 19.73
CA GLY A 266 -6.91 4.84 18.70
C GLY A 266 -6.38 5.37 17.37
N THR A 267 -5.14 5.89 17.30
CA THR A 267 -4.52 6.27 16.02
C THR A 267 -4.40 5.04 15.11
N ILE A 268 -4.84 5.19 13.87
CA ILE A 268 -4.66 4.20 12.80
C ILE A 268 -3.52 4.67 11.89
N ILE A 269 -2.61 3.76 11.58
CA ILE A 269 -1.44 4.02 10.73
C ILE A 269 -1.46 3.02 9.58
N VAL A 270 -1.33 3.50 8.35
CA VAL A 270 -1.09 2.68 7.16
C VAL A 270 0.35 2.91 6.72
N PHE A 271 1.01 1.85 6.27
CA PHE A 271 2.35 1.85 5.69
C PHE A 271 2.26 1.31 4.28
N ASP A 272 2.88 1.96 3.29
CA ASP A 272 2.84 1.52 1.89
C ASP A 272 3.83 0.39 1.61
N GLU A 273 5.03 0.45 2.20
CA GLU A 273 6.15 -0.46 1.90
C GLU A 273 6.61 -1.25 3.14
N TYR A 274 5.65 -1.79 3.89
CA TYR A 274 5.92 -2.46 5.18
C TYR A 274 6.37 -3.92 5.07
N ILE A 275 5.93 -4.66 4.04
CA ILE A 275 6.22 -6.09 3.85
C ILE A 275 6.55 -6.44 2.40
N GLY A 276 7.11 -7.63 2.15
CA GLY A 276 7.07 -8.24 0.83
C GLY A 276 7.90 -7.56 -0.26
N ASN A 277 8.83 -6.68 0.12
CA ASN A 277 9.97 -6.29 -0.69
C ASN A 277 11.26 -6.89 -0.08
N THR A 278 12.33 -7.02 -0.86
CA THR A 278 13.55 -7.73 -0.42
C THR A 278 14.20 -7.13 0.85
N ASN A 279 14.00 -5.83 1.09
CA ASN A 279 14.58 -5.10 2.20
C ASN A 279 13.54 -4.67 3.25
N TRP A 280 12.34 -5.27 3.26
CA TRP A 280 11.19 -4.78 4.02
C TRP A 280 11.49 -4.56 5.50
N ARG A 281 12.38 -5.38 6.09
CA ARG A 281 12.80 -5.26 7.49
C ARG A 281 13.75 -4.09 7.79
N GLN A 282 14.19 -3.34 6.79
CA GLN A 282 15.19 -2.27 6.93
C GLN A 282 14.59 -0.87 6.82
N ASP A 283 13.39 -0.75 6.26
CA ASP A 283 12.76 0.52 5.88
C ASP A 283 11.67 0.93 6.88
N GLU A 284 10.44 1.16 6.41
CA GLU A 284 9.30 1.61 7.24
C GLU A 284 9.05 0.68 8.43
N PHE A 285 9.17 -0.65 8.22
CA PHE A 285 9.07 -1.65 9.27
C PHE A 285 10.05 -1.36 10.42
N LYS A 286 11.32 -1.12 10.08
CA LYS A 286 12.37 -0.92 11.07
C LYS A 286 12.13 0.35 11.86
N ALA A 287 11.81 1.45 11.17
CA ALA A 287 11.52 2.72 11.80
C ALA A 287 10.35 2.61 12.78
N PHE A 288 9.27 1.94 12.38
CA PHE A 288 8.12 1.72 13.26
C PHE A 288 8.47 0.81 14.44
N GLN A 289 9.14 -0.33 14.23
CA GLN A 289 9.49 -1.24 15.33
C GLN A 289 10.46 -0.63 16.35
N GLU A 290 11.42 0.20 15.90
CA GLU A 290 12.28 0.96 16.81
C GLU A 290 11.46 1.95 17.64
N TRP A 291 10.59 2.73 17.00
CA TRP A 291 9.72 3.67 17.69
C TRP A 291 8.78 2.98 18.70
N VAL A 292 8.21 1.83 18.34
CA VAL A 292 7.40 0.98 19.21
C VAL A 292 8.17 0.57 20.46
N LYS A 293 9.41 0.10 20.27
CA LYS A 293 10.27 -0.36 21.37
C LYS A 293 10.65 0.78 22.30
N GLU A 294 11.05 1.92 21.74
CA GLU A 294 11.46 3.12 22.48
C GLU A 294 10.30 3.71 23.31
N ASN A 295 9.10 3.77 22.74
CA ASN A 295 7.93 4.38 23.36
C ASN A 295 7.00 3.37 24.07
N LYS A 296 7.40 2.09 24.13
CA LYS A 296 6.66 0.99 24.78
C LYS A 296 5.21 0.93 24.31
N VAL A 297 5.05 0.89 22.98
CA VAL A 297 3.76 0.95 22.31
C VAL A 297 3.16 -0.45 22.21
N GLU A 298 1.91 -0.59 22.64
CA GLU A 298 1.07 -1.74 22.30
C GLU A 298 0.22 -1.37 21.08
N TYR A 299 0.19 -2.22 20.07
CA TYR A 299 -0.58 -2.02 18.85
C TYR A 299 -1.14 -3.35 18.35
N ARG A 300 -2.10 -3.29 17.42
CA ARG A 300 -2.60 -4.45 16.68
C ARG A 300 -2.53 -4.21 15.18
N TYR A 301 -2.29 -5.26 14.41
CA TYR A 301 -2.44 -5.23 12.95
C TYR A 301 -3.93 -5.26 12.58
N LEU A 302 -4.33 -4.43 11.61
CA LEU A 302 -5.71 -4.35 11.13
C LEU A 302 -5.85 -4.94 9.72
N THR A 303 -4.96 -4.55 8.81
CA THR A 303 -4.95 -5.04 7.43
C THR A 303 -3.54 -5.41 6.97
N ALA A 304 -3.44 -6.32 6.01
CA ALA A 304 -2.22 -6.60 5.27
C ALA A 304 -2.53 -6.90 3.80
N SER A 305 -1.66 -6.44 2.90
CA SER A 305 -1.69 -6.78 1.48
C SER A 305 -0.32 -7.27 1.03
N PHE A 306 -0.25 -8.53 0.62
CA PHE A 306 0.95 -9.08 -0.01
C PHE A 306 1.08 -8.66 -1.48
N TYR A 307 0.09 -7.95 -2.00
CA TYR A 307 0.06 -7.44 -3.36
C TYR A 307 0.57 -6.00 -3.41
N THR A 308 0.01 -5.13 -2.58
CA THR A 308 0.42 -3.72 -2.51
C THR A 308 1.49 -3.47 -1.46
N LYS A 309 1.85 -4.50 -0.66
CA LYS A 309 2.80 -4.43 0.46
C LYS A 309 2.31 -3.62 1.66
N GLN A 310 1.10 -3.09 1.56
CA GLN A 310 0.51 -2.27 2.60
C GLN A 310 0.20 -3.07 3.86
N VAL A 311 0.49 -2.47 5.01
CA VAL A 311 0.04 -2.98 6.30
C VAL A 311 -0.51 -1.82 7.11
N SER A 312 -1.55 -2.09 7.89
CA SER A 312 -2.09 -1.12 8.82
C SER A 312 -2.12 -1.61 10.25
N VAL A 313 -1.95 -0.68 11.17
CA VAL A 313 -1.96 -0.91 12.60
C VAL A 313 -2.86 0.08 13.32
N GLN A 314 -3.33 -0.32 14.50
CA GLN A 314 -3.96 0.58 15.46
C GLN A 314 -3.16 0.62 16.74
N ILE A 315 -2.89 1.82 17.24
CA ILE A 315 -2.26 2.03 18.53
C ILE A 315 -3.27 1.72 19.65
N LEU A 316 -2.90 0.84 20.57
CA LEU A 316 -3.74 0.42 21.70
C LEU A 316 -3.33 1.13 22.99
N LYS A 317 -2.01 1.17 23.27
CA LYS A 317 -1.44 1.84 24.45
C LYS A 317 -0.04 2.32 24.14
N ARG A 318 0.45 3.26 24.94
CA ARG A 318 1.84 3.73 24.94
C ARG A 318 2.17 4.40 26.28
N LYS A 319 3.46 4.51 26.62
CA LYS A 319 3.92 5.25 27.80
C LYS A 319 4.29 6.69 27.49
#